data_AF-A0A1V6JY25-F1
#
_entry.id   AF-A0A1V6JY25-F1
#
_cell.length_a   1.000
_cell.length_b   1.000
_cell.length_c   1.000
_cell.angle_alpha   90.00
_cell.angle_beta   90.00
_cell.angle_gamma   90.00
#
_symmetry.space_group_name_H-M   'P 1'
#
loop_
_entity.id
_entity.type
_entity.pdbx_description
1 polymer ?
#
loop_
_entity_poly.entity_id
_entity_poly.type
_entity_poly.pdbx_seq_one_letter_code
_entity_poly.pdbx_strand_id
1 'polypeptide(L)'
;MGKAGSRFTLCIETPDDEYCLAVDPDDLVVVSMPEGGPIEQARMMLELVRQYHIPLVVLPKDHPGSKRLSMVVSVAPEILLACDVRRGTHPEQHLLCSSAELSGLSLAGVPGGITLKQLPSGATVERLNPEKSSTDKQQ
;
A
#
# COMPACT_ATOMS: atom_id res chain seq x y z
N MET A 1 5.35 -2.40 -1.75
CA MET A 1 5.51 -1.82 -0.40
C MET A 1 6.83 -1.09 -0.32
N GLY A 2 6.91 -0.05 0.50
CA GLY A 2 8.14 0.69 0.78
C GLY A 2 8.03 1.44 2.10
N LYS A 3 9.16 1.78 2.72
CA LYS A 3 9.13 2.69 3.87
C LYS A 3 8.78 4.11 3.42
N ALA A 4 8.14 4.86 4.31
CA ALA A 4 7.89 6.30 4.15
C ALA A 4 9.19 7.07 3.85
N GLY A 5 10.26 6.78 4.59
CA GLY A 5 11.58 7.37 4.37
C GLY A 5 11.72 8.83 4.85
N SER A 6 10.63 9.49 5.16
CA SER A 6 10.59 10.81 5.81
C SER A 6 9.36 10.92 6.71
N ARG A 7 9.36 11.90 7.62
CA ARG A 7 8.20 12.18 8.48
C ARG A 7 7.27 13.13 7.75
N PHE A 8 5.99 12.79 7.66
CA PHE A 8 4.97 13.64 7.05
C PHE A 8 3.59 13.41 7.69
N THR A 9 2.62 14.26 7.35
CA THR A 9 1.22 14.06 7.69
C THR A 9 0.49 13.54 6.48
N LEU A 10 -0.12 12.37 6.59
CA LEU A 10 -0.98 11.81 5.56
C LEU A 10 -2.43 12.20 5.86
N CYS A 11 -3.03 12.99 4.97
CA CYS A 11 -4.47 13.27 5.01
C CYS A 11 -5.24 12.16 4.30
N ILE A 12 -6.30 11.68 4.94
CA ILE A 12 -7.22 10.68 4.44
C ILE A 12 -8.60 11.32 4.40
N GLU A 13 -9.03 11.70 3.21
CA GLU A 13 -10.33 12.29 2.95
C GLU A 13 -11.39 11.19 2.83
N THR A 14 -12.46 11.32 3.59
CA THR A 14 -13.66 10.51 3.49
C THR A 14 -14.82 11.41 3.04
N PRO A 15 -15.98 10.85 2.64
CA PRO A 15 -17.12 11.65 2.19
C PRO A 15 -17.59 12.69 3.22
N ASP A 16 -17.41 12.39 4.51
CA ASP A 16 -17.97 13.17 5.61
C ASP A 16 -16.91 13.89 6.47
N ASP A 17 -15.63 13.50 6.38
CA ASP A 17 -14.57 14.01 7.26
C ASP A 17 -13.15 13.80 6.67
N GLU A 18 -12.15 14.44 7.27
CA GLU A 18 -10.72 14.26 6.97
C GLU A 18 -9.96 13.79 8.22
N TYR A 19 -9.15 12.73 8.05
CA TYR A 19 -8.30 12.20 9.11
C TYR A 19 -6.83 12.41 8.76
N CYS A 20 -6.05 12.95 9.70
CA CYS A 20 -4.62 13.17 9.54
C CYS A 20 -3.82 12.15 10.35
N LEU A 21 -2.98 11.37 9.68
CA LEU A 21 -2.07 10.42 10.29
C LEU A 21 -0.64 10.98 10.29
N ALA A 22 0.02 10.99 11.44
CA ALA A 22 1.46 11.22 11.50
C ALA A 22 2.18 9.95 11.02
N VAL A 23 3.00 10.07 9.98
CA VAL A 23 3.77 8.97 9.40
C VAL A 23 5.23 9.16 9.76
N ASP A 24 5.84 8.15 10.36
CA ASP A 24 7.25 8.14 10.71
C ASP A 24 8.13 7.54 9.58
N PRO A 25 9.44 7.87 9.51
CA PRO A 25 10.30 7.42 8.42
C PRO A 25 10.40 5.90 8.24
N ASP A 26 10.19 5.15 9.32
CA ASP A 26 10.21 3.69 9.32
C ASP A 26 8.84 3.05 9.03
N ASP A 27 7.74 3.82 9.06
CA ASP A 27 6.42 3.31 8.72
C ASP A 27 6.36 2.82 7.28
N LEU A 28 5.50 1.84 7.03
CA LEU A 28 5.30 1.27 5.72
C LEU A 28 4.17 1.98 4.99
N VAL A 29 4.38 2.23 3.70
CA VAL A 29 3.32 2.47 2.73
C VAL A 29 3.19 1.21 1.88
N VAL A 30 2.00 0.59 1.93
CA VAL A 30 1.70 -0.64 1.20
C VAL A 30 0.56 -0.38 0.24
N VAL A 31 0.80 -0.66 -1.04
CA VAL A 31 -0.23 -0.64 -2.08
C VAL A 31 -0.56 -2.08 -2.44
N SER A 32 -1.84 -2.42 -2.38
CA SER A 32 -2.39 -3.71 -2.81
C SER A 32 -3.25 -3.52 -4.05
N MET A 33 -3.08 -4.41 -5.03
CA MET A 33 -3.91 -4.50 -6.24
C MET A 33 -4.39 -5.94 -6.42
N PRO A 34 -5.39 -6.40 -5.64
CA PRO A 34 -5.78 -7.81 -5.60
C PRO A 34 -6.40 -8.33 -6.89
N GLU A 35 -6.98 -7.47 -7.74
CA GLU A 35 -7.42 -7.82 -9.09
C GLU A 35 -6.25 -8.06 -10.06
N GLY A 36 -5.01 -7.83 -9.60
CA GLY A 36 -3.83 -7.82 -10.43
C GLY A 36 -3.73 -6.55 -11.28
N GLY A 37 -2.59 -6.38 -11.94
CA GLY A 37 -2.35 -5.25 -12.83
C GLY A 37 -0.85 -4.95 -12.97
N PRO A 38 -0.50 -3.89 -13.72
CA PRO A 38 0.88 -3.52 -13.94
C PRO A 38 1.56 -3.10 -12.62
N ILE A 39 2.71 -3.71 -12.31
CA ILE A 39 3.52 -3.36 -11.12
C ILE A 39 3.86 -1.86 -11.09
N GLU A 40 4.11 -1.26 -12.25
CA GLU A 40 4.40 0.17 -12.38
C GLU A 40 3.24 1.06 -11.89
N GLN A 41 1.99 0.62 -12.06
CA GLN A 41 0.84 1.37 -11.55
C GLN A 41 0.83 1.41 -10.02
N ALA A 42 1.07 0.26 -9.38
CA ALA A 42 1.18 0.18 -7.92
C ALA A 42 2.41 0.94 -7.40
N ARG A 43 3.52 0.94 -8.16
CA ARG A 43 4.72 1.71 -7.85
C ARG A 43 4.47 3.21 -7.91
N MET A 44 3.80 3.71 -8.95
CA MET A 44 3.42 5.12 -9.04
C MET A 44 2.56 5.55 -7.86
N MET A 45 1.55 4.76 -7.50
CA MET A 45 0.71 5.04 -6.33
C MET A 45 1.53 5.08 -5.04
N LEU A 46 2.45 4.13 -4.87
CA LEU A 46 3.35 4.07 -3.72
C LEU A 46 4.19 5.36 -3.60
N GLU A 47 4.76 5.85 -4.70
CA GLU A 47 5.57 7.08 -4.69
C GLU A 47 4.73 8.35 -4.52
N LEU A 48 3.54 8.43 -5.13
CA LEU A 48 2.63 9.56 -4.92
C LEU A 48 2.33 9.76 -3.43
N VAL A 49 2.15 8.67 -2.69
CA VAL A 49 1.89 8.73 -1.24
C VAL A 49 3.18 8.97 -0.46
N ARG A 50 4.21 8.13 -0.63
CA ARG A 50 5.38 8.16 0.28
C ARG A 50 6.39 9.27 -0.01
N GLN A 51 6.48 9.73 -1.26
CA GLN A 51 7.45 10.74 -1.70
C GLN A 51 6.80 12.11 -1.90
N TYR A 52 5.60 12.13 -2.47
CA TYR A 52 4.89 13.37 -2.79
C TYR A 52 3.76 13.70 -1.82
N HIS A 53 3.52 12.84 -0.82
CA HIS A 53 2.56 13.05 0.27
C HIS A 53 1.15 13.40 -0.22
N ILE A 54 0.74 12.83 -1.36
CA ILE A 54 -0.60 13.01 -1.90
C ILE A 54 -1.62 12.39 -0.92
N PRO A 55 -2.72 13.11 -0.61
CA PRO A 55 -3.76 12.58 0.27
C PRO A 55 -4.44 11.35 -0.33
N LEU A 56 -4.98 10.49 0.54
CA LEU A 56 -5.81 9.37 0.12
C LEU A 56 -7.28 9.80 0.13
N VAL A 57 -8.01 9.48 -0.92
CA VAL A 57 -9.46 9.72 -0.99
C VAL A 57 -10.18 8.39 -0.89
N VAL A 58 -10.96 8.22 0.17
CA VAL A 58 -11.80 7.05 0.41
C VAL A 58 -13.13 7.27 -0.29
N LEU A 59 -13.38 6.45 -1.32
CA LEU A 59 -14.65 6.48 -2.02
C LEU A 59 -15.74 5.73 -1.24
N PRO A 60 -17.00 6.21 -1.30
CA PRO A 60 -18.13 5.42 -0.84
C PRO A 60 -18.18 4.05 -1.51
N LYS A 61 -18.69 3.07 -0.77
CA LYS A 61 -18.85 1.66 -1.18
C LYS A 61 -19.45 1.50 -2.60
N ASP A 62 -20.45 2.31 -2.92
CA ASP A 62 -21.24 2.20 -4.15
C ASP A 62 -20.91 3.31 -5.16
N HIS A 63 -19.80 4.03 -4.94
CA HIS A 63 -19.37 5.06 -5.86
C HIS A 63 -18.98 4.46 -7.23
N PRO A 64 -19.42 5.02 -8.38
CA PRO A 64 -19.08 4.50 -9.70
C PRO A 64 -17.57 4.44 -10.00
N GLY A 65 -16.77 5.22 -9.26
CA GLY A 65 -15.31 5.21 -9.32
C GLY A 65 -14.66 3.99 -8.66
N SER A 66 -15.29 3.37 -7.66
CA SER A 66 -14.70 2.26 -6.87
C SER A 66 -14.42 1.01 -7.71
N LYS A 67 -15.09 0.86 -8.87
CA LYS A 67 -14.80 -0.20 -9.85
C LYS A 67 -13.53 0.06 -10.67
N ARG A 68 -13.12 1.33 -10.80
CA ARG A 68 -11.97 1.78 -11.61
C ARG A 68 -10.73 2.04 -10.75
N LEU A 69 -10.92 2.41 -9.49
CA LEU A 69 -9.88 2.67 -8.51
C LEU A 69 -9.78 1.49 -7.53
N SER A 70 -9.23 0.37 -8.01
CA SER A 70 -9.20 -0.90 -7.26
C SER A 70 -8.01 -1.05 -6.31
N MET A 71 -6.98 -0.20 -6.47
CA MET A 71 -5.82 -0.19 -5.58
C MET A 71 -6.23 0.29 -4.18
N VAL A 72 -5.69 -0.37 -3.16
CA VAL A 72 -5.87 0.00 -1.75
C VAL A 72 -4.52 0.35 -1.19
N VAL A 73 -4.46 1.42 -0.41
CA VAL A 73 -3.25 1.87 0.28
C VAL A 73 -3.48 1.77 1.78
N SER A 74 -2.48 1.23 2.48
CA SER A 74 -2.41 1.18 3.94
C SER A 74 -1.09 1.77 4.40
N VAL A 75 -1.13 2.57 5.48
CA VAL A 75 0.06 3.22 6.06
C VAL A 75 0.13 2.98 7.56
N ALA A 76 1.14 2.23 8.01
CA ALA A 76 1.33 1.89 9.41
C ALA A 76 2.75 1.33 9.67
N PRO A 77 3.22 1.32 10.94
CA PRO A 77 4.49 0.67 11.31
C PRO A 77 4.48 -0.84 11.05
N GLU A 78 3.33 -1.49 11.26
CA GLU A 78 3.09 -2.90 10.95
C GLU A 78 1.73 -3.05 10.26
N ILE A 79 1.68 -3.83 9.18
CA ILE A 79 0.49 -4.09 8.38
C ILE A 79 0.26 -5.59 8.29
N LEU A 80 -0.94 -6.03 8.66
CA LEU A 80 -1.40 -7.40 8.53
C LEU A 80 -2.25 -7.55 7.26
N LEU A 81 -1.92 -8.56 6.46
CA LEU A 81 -2.74 -8.96 5.32
C LEU A 81 -3.86 -9.90 5.77
N ALA A 82 -5.10 -9.60 5.40
CA ALA A 82 -6.28 -10.36 5.80
C ALA A 82 -7.27 -10.52 4.64
N CYS A 83 -7.84 -11.72 4.48
CA CYS A 83 -8.77 -12.05 3.38
C CYS A 83 -10.26 -11.97 3.76
N ASP A 84 -10.58 -11.94 5.05
CA ASP A 84 -11.94 -11.80 5.59
C ASP A 84 -12.37 -10.33 5.73
N VAL A 85 -11.44 -9.40 5.53
CA VAL A 85 -11.65 -7.96 5.54
C VAL A 85 -12.20 -7.52 4.19
N ARG A 86 -13.32 -6.79 4.22
CA ARG A 86 -13.92 -6.27 3.00
C ARG A 86 -13.16 -5.03 2.51
N ARG A 87 -12.81 -5.03 1.21
CA ARG A 87 -12.00 -3.99 0.56
C ARG A 87 -12.48 -2.58 0.86
N GLY A 88 -11.59 -1.75 1.40
CA GLY A 88 -11.83 -0.31 1.59
C GLY A 88 -12.99 -0.02 2.55
N THR A 89 -13.36 -0.96 3.41
CA THR A 89 -14.44 -0.78 4.39
C THR A 89 -13.97 -0.71 5.83
N HIS A 90 -12.66 -0.83 6.03
CA HIS A 90 -12.03 -0.78 7.34
C HIS A 90 -11.24 0.53 7.47
N PRO A 91 -11.51 1.34 8.50
CA PRO A 91 -10.73 2.56 8.75
C PRO A 91 -9.30 2.24 9.20
N GLU A 92 -9.06 1.01 9.68
CA GLU A 92 -7.77 0.60 10.22
C GLU A 92 -6.66 0.51 9.17
N GLN A 93 -5.70 1.45 9.22
CA GLN A 93 -4.56 1.48 8.30
C GLN A 93 -3.53 0.35 8.52
N HIS A 94 -3.60 -0.37 9.64
CA HIS A 94 -2.74 -1.53 9.91
C HIS A 94 -3.28 -2.84 9.30
N LEU A 95 -4.45 -2.79 8.64
CA LEU A 95 -5.05 -3.93 7.95
C LEU A 95 -5.08 -3.65 6.46
N LEU A 96 -4.80 -4.69 5.66
CA LEU A 96 -4.90 -4.60 4.20
C LEU A 96 -5.53 -5.86 3.63
N CYS A 97 -6.53 -5.68 2.78
CA CYS A 97 -7.21 -6.78 2.13
C CYS A 97 -6.27 -7.51 1.16
N SER A 98 -6.21 -8.83 1.29
CA SER A 98 -5.40 -9.71 0.45
C SER A 98 -6.20 -10.89 -0.08
N SER A 99 -5.58 -11.70 -0.93
CA SER A 99 -6.10 -13.04 -1.24
C SER A 99 -5.98 -13.97 -0.02
N ALA A 100 -6.68 -15.09 -0.05
CA ALA A 100 -6.66 -16.08 1.03
C ALA A 100 -5.26 -16.67 1.26
N GLU A 101 -4.48 -16.82 0.19
CA GLU A 101 -3.12 -17.38 0.21
C GLU A 101 -2.13 -16.46 0.93
N LEU A 102 -2.37 -15.15 0.93
CA LEU A 102 -1.53 -14.15 1.60
C LEU A 102 -2.06 -13.74 2.98
N SER A 103 -3.20 -14.28 3.39
CA SER A 103 -3.79 -13.98 4.70
C SER A 103 -2.87 -14.42 5.84
N GLY A 104 -2.68 -13.56 6.85
CA GLY A 104 -1.77 -13.79 7.97
C GLY A 104 -0.35 -13.24 7.77
N LEU A 105 0.04 -12.86 6.54
CA LEU A 105 1.32 -12.22 6.29
C LEU A 105 1.38 -10.86 7.00
N SER A 106 2.38 -10.69 7.87
CA SER A 106 2.68 -9.40 8.51
C SER A 106 3.90 -8.74 7.86
N LEU A 107 3.77 -7.45 7.58
CA LEU A 107 4.79 -6.57 7.03
C LEU A 107 5.12 -5.52 8.08
N ALA A 108 6.39 -5.42 8.50
CA ALA A 108 6.80 -4.43 9.50
C ALA A 108 7.99 -3.60 9.02
N GLY A 109 7.89 -2.29 9.18
CA GLY A 109 9.00 -1.37 8.99
C GLY A 109 10.02 -1.53 10.10
N VAL A 110 11.29 -1.65 9.73
CA VAL A 110 12.40 -1.75 10.69
C VAL A 110 13.55 -0.83 10.27
N PRO A 111 14.44 -0.44 11.20
CA PRO A 111 15.68 0.24 10.83
C PRO A 111 16.41 -0.55 9.75
N GLY A 112 16.70 0.12 8.62
CA GLY A 112 17.41 -0.49 7.48
C GLY A 112 16.57 -1.36 6.54
N GLY A 113 15.27 -1.60 6.77
CA GLY A 113 14.49 -2.42 5.83
C GLY A 113 13.04 -2.71 6.21
N ILE A 114 12.53 -3.82 5.68
CA ILE A 114 11.18 -4.32 5.91
C ILE A 114 11.30 -5.78 6.32
N THR A 115 10.65 -6.16 7.42
CA THR A 115 10.54 -7.56 7.87
C THR A 115 9.22 -8.14 7.40
N LEU A 116 9.26 -9.36 6.87
CA LEU A 116 8.08 -10.15 6.56
C LEU A 116 7.97 -11.33 7.52
N LYS A 117 6.80 -11.54 8.11
CA LYS A 117 6.50 -12.67 8.99
C LYS A 117 5.39 -13.51 8.38
N GLN A 118 5.46 -14.83 8.53
CA GLN A 118 4.46 -15.76 7.98
C GLN A 118 4.32 -15.68 6.46
N LEU A 119 5.44 -15.53 5.74
CA LEU A 119 5.45 -15.56 4.29
C LEU A 119 5.03 -16.98 3.81
N PRO A 120 3.94 -17.12 3.05
CA PRO A 120 3.44 -18.42 2.63
C PRO A 120 4.37 -19.09 1.62
N SER A 121 4.38 -20.42 1.61
CA SER A 121 5.16 -21.22 0.67
C SER A 121 4.76 -20.88 -0.78
N GLY A 122 5.75 -20.54 -1.61
CA GLY A 122 5.53 -20.17 -3.01
C GLY A 122 5.33 -18.67 -3.25
N ALA A 123 5.25 -17.84 -2.20
CA ALA A 123 5.31 -16.40 -2.37
C ALA A 123 6.71 -15.95 -2.83
N THR A 124 6.73 -14.97 -3.73
CA THR A 124 7.96 -14.38 -4.25
C THR A 124 8.07 -12.93 -3.77
N VAL A 125 9.27 -12.53 -3.35
CA VAL A 125 9.57 -11.16 -2.94
C VAL A 125 10.64 -10.60 -3.86
N GLU A 126 10.28 -9.58 -4.62
CA GLU A 126 11.20 -8.89 -5.51
C GLU A 126 11.50 -7.49 -4.99
N ARG A 127 12.78 -7.10 -5.01
CA ARG A 127 13.20 -5.73 -4.70
C ARG A 127 13.33 -4.95 -6.00
N LEU A 128 12.49 -3.95 -6.17
CA LEU A 128 12.55 -3.05 -7.32
C LEU A 128 13.56 -1.95 -7.02
N ASN A 129 14.59 -1.83 -7.87
CA ASN A 129 15.55 -0.74 -7.77
C ASN A 129 14.93 0.54 -8.34
N PRO A 130 15.08 1.69 -7.66
CA PRO A 130 14.48 2.94 -8.10
C PRO A 130 14.99 3.42 -9.48
N GLU A 131 16.17 2.98 -9.93
CA GLU A 131 16.87 3.54 -11.10
C GLU A 131 16.65 2.85 -12.46
N LYS A 132 15.80 1.82 -12.58
CA LYS A 132 15.55 1.17 -13.88
C LYS A 132 14.14 1.43 -14.39
N SER A 133 13.88 2.64 -14.88
CA SER A 133 12.69 2.91 -15.68
C SER A 133 12.96 3.94 -16.77
N SER A 134 13.84 3.61 -17.73
CA SER A 134 13.77 4.02 -19.16
C SER A 134 15.11 3.86 -19.89
N THR A 135 15.62 2.64 -20.10
CA THR A 135 16.58 2.38 -21.18
C THR A 135 16.61 0.88 -21.50
N ASP A 136 15.54 0.37 -22.12
CA ASP A 136 15.58 -0.93 -22.84
C ASP A 136 14.35 -1.02 -23.76
N LYS A 137 14.26 -0.08 -24.70
CA LYS A 137 13.52 -0.23 -25.96
C LYS A 137 14.29 0.48 -27.06
N GLN A 138 15.41 -0.12 -27.45
CA GLN A 138 15.99 0.06 -28.78
C GLN A 138 16.98 -1.09 -29.03
N GLN A 139 16.47 -2.17 -29.62
CA GLN A 139 17.12 -2.95 -30.67
C GLN A 139 16.10 -3.85 -31.34
#